data_AF-A0A377I1X4-F1
#
_entry.id   AF-A0A377I1X4-F1
#
_cell.length_a   1.000
_cell.length_b   1.000
_cell.length_c   1.000
_cell.angle_alpha   90.00
_cell.angle_beta   90.00
_cell.angle_gamma   90.00
#
_symmetry.space_group_name_H-M   'P 1'
#
loop_
_entity.id
_entity.type
_entity.pdbx_description
1 polymer ?
#
loop_
_entity_poly.entity_id
_entity_poly.type
_entity_poly.pdbx_seq_one_letter_code
_entity_poly.pdbx_strand_id
1 'polypeptide(L)'
;MKNSISSKQRFVEILFILNEGERVDLQKMAEKFGMSLRTLQRDFNERLDFLDWEEKGPRYYKINRTKSGLLNQQDIERFALFASISDLFPKIDREFYQEKLTKACK
;
A
#
# COMPACT_ATOMS: atom_id res chain seq x y z
N MET A 1 13.85 -20.83 9.85
CA MET A 1 12.75 -19.94 10.26
C MET A 1 12.51 -18.94 9.13
N LYS A 2 11.32 -18.90 8.52
CA LYS A 2 10.98 -17.81 7.61
C LYS A 2 10.82 -16.56 8.48
N ASN A 3 11.72 -15.58 8.35
CA ASN A 3 11.55 -14.29 9.01
C ASN A 3 10.30 -13.62 8.42
N SER A 4 9.19 -13.68 9.14
CA SER A 4 7.94 -13.05 8.71
C SER A 4 8.09 -11.54 8.78
N ILE A 5 8.10 -10.88 7.62
CA ILE A 5 8.10 -9.41 7.53
C ILE A 5 6.82 -8.85 8.18
N SER A 6 6.95 -7.75 8.93
CA SER A 6 5.79 -7.08 9.51
C SER A 6 4.89 -6.45 8.43
N SER A 7 3.61 -6.24 8.74
CA SER A 7 2.69 -5.57 7.81
C SER A 7 3.18 -4.17 7.42
N LYS A 8 3.70 -3.39 8.38
CA LYS A 8 4.24 -2.07 8.11
C LYS A 8 5.43 -2.11 7.14
N GLN A 9 6.43 -2.95 7.41
CA GLN A 9 7.62 -3.07 6.54
C GLN A 9 7.23 -3.48 5.11
N ARG A 10 6.27 -4.41 4.97
CA ARG A 10 5.73 -4.80 3.67
C ARG A 10 5.12 -3.62 2.91
N PHE A 11 4.32 -2.79 3.60
CA PHE A 11 3.72 -1.61 2.98
C PHE A 11 4.77 -0.56 2.60
N VAL A 12 5.81 -0.36 3.42
CA VAL A 12 6.93 0.54 3.07
C VAL A 12 7.57 0.10 1.75
N GLU A 13 7.90 -1.18 1.60
CA GLU A 13 8.53 -1.69 0.37
C GLU A 13 7.61 -1.56 -0.85
N ILE A 14 6.32 -1.90 -0.71
CA ILE A 14 5.34 -1.77 -1.80
C ILE A 14 5.19 -0.31 -2.23
N LEU A 15 5.03 0.60 -1.26
CA LEU A 15 4.84 2.03 -1.52
C LEU A 15 6.08 2.64 -2.18
N PHE A 16 7.28 2.20 -1.81
CA PHE A 16 8.51 2.63 -2.47
C PHE A 16 8.51 2.26 -3.96
N ILE A 17 8.22 1.00 -4.30
CA ILE A 17 8.16 0.53 -5.71
C ILE A 17 7.11 1.33 -6.49
N LEU A 18 5.92 1.52 -5.92
CA LEU A 18 4.86 2.29 -6.56
C LEU A 18 5.27 3.77 -6.76
N ASN A 19 5.94 4.38 -5.78
CA ASN A 19 6.38 5.77 -5.82
C ASN A 19 7.43 6.04 -6.92
N GLU A 20 8.29 5.05 -7.20
CA GLU A 20 9.22 5.09 -8.34
C GLU A 20 8.50 5.00 -9.70
N GLY A 21 7.22 4.61 -9.70
CA GLY A 21 6.40 4.40 -10.90
C GLY A 21 6.47 3.00 -11.46
N GLU A 22 7.10 2.09 -10.72
CA GLU A 22 7.18 0.70 -11.09
C GLU A 22 5.84 -0.01 -10.86
N ARG A 23 5.60 -1.03 -11.68
CA ARG A 23 4.44 -1.91 -11.57
C ARG A 23 4.75 -3.01 -10.57
N VAL A 24 3.88 -3.20 -9.59
CA VAL A 24 4.00 -4.29 -8.62
C VAL A 24 3.39 -5.57 -9.20
N ASP A 25 4.14 -6.67 -9.17
CA ASP A 25 3.66 -8.04 -9.43
C ASP A 25 3.42 -8.74 -8.09
N LEU A 26 2.14 -8.98 -7.75
CA LEU A 26 1.76 -9.61 -6.49
C LEU A 26 2.30 -11.04 -6.35
N GLN A 27 2.56 -11.75 -7.45
CA GLN A 27 3.12 -13.09 -7.37
C GLN A 27 4.58 -13.04 -6.90
N LYS A 28 5.37 -12.13 -7.46
CA LYS A 28 6.76 -11.89 -7.02
C LYS A 28 6.81 -11.42 -5.57
N MET A 29 5.88 -10.56 -5.17
CA MET A 29 5.78 -10.10 -3.78
C MET A 29 5.37 -11.23 -2.83
N ALA A 30 4.45 -12.11 -3.24
CA ALA A 30 4.02 -13.26 -2.45
C ALA A 30 5.20 -14.20 -2.16
N GLU A 31 6.00 -14.50 -3.20
CA GLU A 31 7.22 -15.29 -3.09
C GLU A 31 8.25 -14.61 -2.18
N LYS A 32 8.53 -13.31 -2.41
CA LYS A 32 9.48 -12.52 -1.62
C LYS A 32 9.13 -12.50 -0.13
N PHE A 33 7.86 -12.26 0.19
CA PHE A 33 7.41 -12.15 1.59
C PHE A 33 7.04 -13.49 2.22
N GLY A 34 7.02 -14.58 1.44
CA GLY A 34 6.58 -15.89 1.89
C GLY A 34 5.10 -15.92 2.29
N MET A 35 4.26 -15.12 1.61
CA MET A 35 2.84 -14.93 1.91
C MET A 35 1.95 -15.50 0.80
N SER A 36 0.65 -15.67 1.08
CA SER A 36 -0.32 -16.04 0.05
C SER A 36 -0.67 -14.86 -0.85
N LEU A 37 -0.96 -15.13 -2.13
CA LEU A 37 -1.46 -14.12 -3.07
C LEU A 37 -2.74 -13.45 -2.53
N ARG A 38 -3.63 -14.21 -1.89
CA ARG A 38 -4.86 -13.72 -1.27
C ARG A 38 -4.60 -12.64 -0.21
N THR A 39 -3.56 -12.81 0.61
CA THR A 39 -3.21 -11.83 1.65
C THR A 39 -2.78 -10.51 1.03
N LEU A 40 -1.96 -10.56 -0.03
CA LEU A 40 -1.56 -9.37 -0.77
C LEU A 40 -2.72 -8.72 -1.51
N GLN A 41 -3.57 -9.50 -2.17
CA GLN A 41 -4.77 -8.97 -2.81
C GLN A 41 -5.66 -8.22 -1.82
N ARG A 42 -5.82 -8.75 -0.59
CA ARG A 42 -6.54 -8.04 0.46
C ARG A 42 -5.85 -6.73 0.86
N ASP A 43 -4.54 -6.77 1.08
CA ASP A 43 -3.75 -5.57 1.40
C ASP A 43 -3.93 -4.47 0.34
N PHE A 44 -3.89 -4.82 -0.95
CA PHE A 44 -4.07 -3.86 -2.03
C PHE A 44 -5.52 -3.36 -2.17
N ASN A 45 -6.50 -4.27 -2.09
CA ASN A 45 -7.90 -3.93 -2.35
C ASN A 45 -8.61 -3.26 -1.17
N GLU A 46 -8.15 -3.48 0.06
CA GLU A 46 -8.81 -2.95 1.26
C GLU A 46 -7.96 -1.88 1.95
N ARG A 47 -6.64 -2.08 2.05
CA ARG A 47 -5.76 -1.23 2.86
C ARG A 47 -5.02 -0.17 2.06
N LEU A 48 -4.80 -0.39 0.76
CA LEU A 48 -4.18 0.57 -0.16
C LEU A 48 -5.17 1.16 -1.19
N ASP A 49 -6.47 0.95 -1.00
CA ASP A 49 -7.50 1.41 -1.94
C ASP A 49 -7.56 2.94 -2.07
N PHE A 50 -7.01 3.67 -1.10
CA PHE A 50 -6.93 5.13 -1.10
C PHE A 50 -5.91 5.70 -2.11
N LEU A 51 -5.09 4.86 -2.76
CA LEU A 51 -4.15 5.28 -3.79
C LEU A 51 -4.87 5.48 -5.13
N ASP A 52 -4.44 6.48 -5.90
CA ASP A 52 -4.90 6.67 -7.28
C ASP A 52 -4.25 5.62 -8.20
N TRP A 53 -4.98 4.55 -8.51
CA TRP A 53 -4.51 3.45 -9.36
C TRP A 53 -4.61 3.80 -10.86
N GLU A 54 -3.51 3.64 -11.60
CA GLU A 54 -3.49 3.57 -13.07
C GLU A 54 -3.86 2.16 -13.54
N GLU A 55 -3.38 1.15 -12.81
CA GLU A 55 -3.67 -0.26 -13.05
C GLU A 55 -4.03 -0.93 -11.72
N LYS A 56 -5.17 -1.64 -11.72
CA LYS A 56 -5.66 -2.41 -10.57
C LYS A 56 -6.21 -3.75 -11.06
N GLY A 57 -5.41 -4.81 -10.97
CA GLY A 57 -5.78 -6.15 -11.45
C GLY A 57 -5.56 -7.26 -10.42
N PRO A 58 -5.87 -8.53 -10.75
CA PRO A 58 -5.70 -9.64 -9.80
C PRO A 58 -4.23 -9.94 -9.45
N ARG A 59 -3.29 -9.54 -10.31
CA ARG A 59 -1.85 -9.78 -10.15
C ARG A 59 -1.00 -8.52 -10.19
N TYR A 60 -1.42 -7.50 -10.92
CA TYR A 60 -0.59 -6.34 -11.21
C TYR A 60 -1.23 -5.04 -10.79
N TYR A 61 -0.41 -4.13 -10.25
CA TYR A 61 -0.83 -2.84 -9.72
C TYR A 61 0.18 -1.76 -10.08
N LYS A 62 -0.32 -0.57 -10.42
CA LYS A 62 0.50 0.61 -10.73
C LYS A 62 -0.27 1.88 -10.33
N ILE A 63 0.41 2.85 -9.72
CA ILE A 63 -0.21 4.13 -9.36
C ILE A 63 -0.10 5.16 -10.51
N ASN A 64 -1.09 6.05 -10.57
CA ASN A 64 -1.05 7.22 -11.43
C ASN A 64 -0.17 8.31 -10.80
N ARG A 65 1.11 8.36 -11.20
CA ARG A 65 2.07 9.33 -10.64
C ARG A 65 1.69 10.79 -10.84
N THR A 66 0.99 11.12 -11.92
CA THR A 66 0.56 12.50 -12.19
C THR A 66 -0.46 12.99 -11.16
N LYS A 67 -1.27 12.09 -10.58
CA LYS A 67 -2.28 12.44 -9.57
C LYS A 67 -1.79 12.21 -8.14
N SER A 68 -0.96 11.20 -7.91
CA SER A 68 -0.44 10.83 -6.58
C SER A 68 0.70 11.71 -6.08
N GLY A 69 1.41 12.41 -6.98
CA GLY A 69 2.63 13.13 -6.63
C GLY A 69 3.79 12.20 -6.24
N LEU A 70 4.91 12.78 -5.79
CA LEU A 70 6.06 12.07 -5.24
C LEU A 70 5.95 12.04 -3.72
N LEU A 71 5.81 10.86 -3.14
CA LEU A 71 5.85 10.67 -1.70
C LEU A 71 7.30 10.73 -1.22
N ASN A 72 7.57 11.51 -0.17
CA ASN A 72 8.86 11.43 0.51
C ASN A 72 8.89 10.23 1.48
N GLN A 73 10.06 9.95 2.06
CA GLN A 73 10.24 8.85 3.00
C GLN A 73 9.27 8.90 4.21
N GLN A 74 8.99 10.10 4.74
CA GLN A 74 8.10 10.27 5.89
C GLN A 74 6.65 9.96 5.51
N ASP A 75 6.22 10.33 4.29
CA ASP A 75 4.88 10.03 3.79
C ASP A 75 4.69 8.53 3.56
N ILE A 76 5.69 7.86 2.97
CA ILE A 76 5.71 6.40 2.82
C ILE A 76 5.57 5.71 4.17
N GLU A 77 6.34 6.13 5.18
CA GLU A 77 6.27 5.58 6.54
C GLU A 77 4.91 5.80 7.21
N ARG A 78 4.30 6.98 7.03
CA ARG A 78 2.97 7.30 7.57
C ARG A 78 1.88 6.48 6.90
N PHE A 79 1.90 6.36 5.58
CA PHE A 79 0.94 5.56 4.83
C PHE A 79 1.08 4.08 5.16
N ALA A 80 2.31 3.57 5.26
CA ALA A 80 2.57 2.20 5.65
C ALA A 80 2.07 1.90 7.07
N LEU A 81 2.30 2.82 8.01
CA LEU A 81 1.77 2.71 9.37
C LEU A 81 0.24 2.65 9.32
N PHE A 82 -0.41 3.61 8.68
CA PHE A 82 -1.86 3.65 8.57
C PHE A 82 -2.44 2.38 7.94
N ALA A 83 -1.93 1.95 6.79
CA ALA A 83 -2.37 0.73 6.12
C ALA A 83 -2.22 -0.51 7.02
N SER A 84 -1.14 -0.58 7.81
CA SER A 84 -0.86 -1.71 8.71
C SER A 84 -1.81 -1.88 9.89
N ILE A 85 -2.52 -0.80 10.27
CA ILE A 85 -3.47 -0.80 11.39
C ILE A 85 -4.90 -0.46 10.97
N SER A 86 -5.12 -0.17 9.67
CA SER A 86 -6.40 0.36 9.17
C SER A 86 -7.59 -0.54 9.49
N ASP A 87 -7.42 -1.85 9.46
CA ASP A 87 -8.46 -2.85 9.76
C ASP A 87 -8.90 -2.90 11.22
N LEU A 88 -8.16 -2.25 12.13
CA LEU A 88 -8.54 -2.10 13.53
C LEU A 88 -9.62 -1.02 13.73
N PHE A 89 -9.83 -0.16 12.73
CA PHE A 89 -10.79 0.93 12.80
C PHE A 89 -12.11 0.58 12.10
N PRO A 90 -13.26 1.09 12.56
CA PRO A 90 -14.48 1.15 11.77
C PRO A 90 -14.28 1.85 10.42
N LYS A 91 -15.15 1.56 9.45
CA LYS A 91 -15.01 2.09 8.07
C LYS A 91 -14.99 3.62 8.02
N ILE A 92 -15.85 4.28 8.80
CA ILE A 92 -15.97 5.75 8.81
C ILE A 92 -14.68 6.41 9.32
N ASP A 93 -14.05 5.83 10.33
CA ASP A 93 -12.79 6.32 10.89
C ASP A 93 -11.65 6.15 9.89
N ARG A 94 -11.61 5.00 9.18
CA ARG A 94 -10.63 4.78 8.10
C ARG A 94 -10.71 5.85 7.01
N GLU A 95 -11.92 6.15 6.53
CA GLU A 95 -12.15 7.17 5.49
C GLU A 95 -11.70 8.55 5.98
N PHE A 96 -12.02 8.90 7.23
CA PHE A 96 -11.57 10.16 7.84
C PHE A 96 -10.04 10.27 7.91
N TYR A 97 -9.34 9.23 8.39
CA TYR A 97 -7.87 9.25 8.46
C TYR A 97 -7.23 9.27 7.06
N GLN A 98 -7.79 8.54 6.09
CA GLN A 98 -7.33 8.57 4.69
C GLN A 98 -7.41 9.97 4.09
N GLU A 99 -8.52 10.68 4.32
CA GLU A 99 -8.69 12.05 3.85
C GLU A 99 -7.63 12.99 4.46
N LYS A 100 -7.35 12.86 5.76
CA LYS A 100 -6.33 13.69 6.43
C LYS A 100 -4.92 13.38 5.94
N LEU A 101 -4.61 12.10 5.74
CA LEU A 101 -3.31 11.65 5.25
C LEU A 101 -3.03 12.11 3.81
N THR A 102 -4.02 11.99 2.92
CA THR A 102 -3.87 12.37 1.50
C THR A 102 -3.81 13.89 1.31
N LYS A 103 -4.47 14.68 2.17
CA LYS A 103 -4.36 16.16 2.17
C LYS A 103 -3.00 16.67 2.63
N ALA A 104 -2.29 15.91 3.47
CA ALA A 104 -0.99 16.35 3.99
C ALA A 104 0.16 16.24 2.97
N CYS A 105 -0.06 15.54 1.84
CA CYS A 105 0.94 15.28 0.80
C CYS A 105 0.76 16.15 -0.47
N LYS A 106 -0.28 16.98 -0.54
CA LYS A 106 -0.57 17.90 -1.66
C LYS A 106 -0.24 19.33 -1.26
#